data_AF-A0A7C9DFY2-F1
#
_entry.id   AF-A0A7C9DFY2-F1
#
_cell.length_a   1.000
_cell.length_b   1.000
_cell.length_c   1.000
_cell.angle_alpha   90.00
_cell.angle_beta   90.00
_cell.angle_gamma   90.00
#
_symmetry.space_group_name_H-M   'P 1'
#
loop_
_entity.id
_entity.type
_entity.pdbx_description
1 polymer ?
#
loop_
_entity_poly.entity_id
_entity_poly.type
_entity_poly.pdbx_seq_one_letter_code
_entity_poly.pdbx_strand_id
1 'polypeptide(L)'
;SSDVSVPQALPSSLRFKQAAVGWNHALVLTGEGEVFMLGGSHHGVLSEPQTATLICDPSAQRCLSKVVCPEGKKIMQVAAGAEHSAMVTDDGHIYTWGWGEHGQLGLGDTSDQTLPQLV
;
A
#
# COMPACT_ATOMS: atom_id res chain seq x y z
N SER A 1 13.19 -11.66 19.53
CA SER A 1 11.99 -10.99 19.01
C SER A 1 12.45 -9.77 18.22
N SER A 2 11.87 -9.54 17.04
CA SER A 2 12.12 -8.37 16.18
C SER A 2 11.14 -7.23 16.46
N ASP A 3 10.36 -7.31 17.53
CA ASP A 3 9.35 -6.32 17.86
C ASP A 3 10.01 -4.98 18.22
N VAL A 4 9.45 -3.91 17.64
CA VAL A 4 9.85 -2.54 17.93
C VAL A 4 8.97 -2.04 19.08
N SER A 5 9.57 -1.75 20.23
CA SER A 5 8.87 -1.26 21.43
C SER A 5 8.89 0.26 21.60
N VAL A 6 9.60 0.97 20.72
CA VAL A 6 9.73 2.43 20.75
C VAL A 6 9.31 3.04 19.41
N PRO A 7 8.55 4.17 19.41
CA PRO A 7 8.21 4.85 18.17
C PRO A 7 9.45 5.22 17.36
N GLN A 8 9.42 4.96 16.06
CA GLN A 8 10.48 5.31 15.13
C GLN A 8 9.91 6.26 14.08
N ALA A 9 10.56 7.42 13.92
CA ALA A 9 10.22 8.34 12.86
C ALA A 9 10.86 7.87 11.54
N LEU A 10 10.11 7.98 10.44
CA LEU A 10 10.68 7.85 9.12
C LEU A 10 11.28 9.21 8.72
N PRO A 11 12.60 9.33 8.53
CA PRO A 11 13.20 10.56 8.01
C PRO A 11 12.83 10.69 6.53
N SER A 12 11.74 11.41 6.25
CA SER A 12 11.25 11.66 4.90
C SER A 12 10.86 13.13 4.73
N SER A 13 11.12 13.68 3.55
CA SER A 13 10.57 14.99 3.15
C SER A 13 9.08 14.91 2.79
N LEU A 14 8.54 13.70 2.59
CA LEU A 14 7.13 13.48 2.28
C LEU A 14 6.22 13.99 3.40
N ARG A 15 5.07 14.52 3.01
CA ARG A 15 4.01 14.97 3.93
C ARG A 15 2.86 13.97 3.86
N PHE A 16 2.74 13.13 4.88
CA PHE A 16 1.64 12.17 4.98
C PHE A 16 0.39 12.83 5.53
N LYS A 17 -0.77 12.55 4.93
CA LYS A 17 -2.08 13.03 5.38
C LYS A 17 -2.98 11.92 5.94
N GLN A 18 -2.74 10.68 5.56
CA GLN A 18 -3.53 9.53 6.01
C GLN A 18 -2.66 8.28 6.09
N ALA A 19 -2.98 7.40 7.05
CA ALA A 19 -2.45 6.05 7.14
C ALA A 19 -3.60 5.07 7.33
N ALA A 20 -3.45 3.86 6.78
CA ALA A 20 -4.33 2.72 7.01
C ALA A 20 -3.46 1.52 7.38
N VAL A 21 -3.76 0.87 8.50
CA VAL A 21 -2.91 -0.20 9.05
C VAL A 21 -3.69 -1.51 9.04
N GLY A 22 -3.18 -2.48 8.29
CA GLY A 22 -3.68 -3.84 8.22
C GLY A 22 -2.96 -4.76 9.20
N TRP A 23 -3.11 -6.07 8.99
CA TRP A 23 -2.45 -7.06 9.84
C TRP A 23 -0.97 -7.23 9.49
N ASN A 24 -0.67 -7.34 8.19
CA ASN A 24 0.69 -7.61 7.69
C ASN A 24 1.33 -6.42 6.96
N HIS A 25 0.56 -5.35 6.69
CA HIS A 25 1.01 -4.19 5.93
C HIS A 25 0.32 -2.91 6.42
N ALA A 26 0.86 -1.76 6.01
CA ALA A 26 0.22 -0.47 6.17
C ALA A 26 0.33 0.34 4.87
N LEU A 27 -0.70 1.10 4.55
CA LEU A 27 -0.70 2.11 3.50
C LEU A 27 -0.54 3.49 4.11
N VAL A 28 0.26 4.34 3.48
CA VAL A 28 0.40 5.74 3.83
C VAL A 28 0.19 6.60 2.58
N LEU A 29 -0.63 7.64 2.72
CA LEU A 29 -1.03 8.54 1.65
C LEU A 29 -0.43 9.92 1.88
N THR A 30 0.23 10.47 0.87
CA THR A 30 0.82 11.81 0.90
C THR A 30 -0.20 12.90 0.57
N GLY A 31 0.13 14.15 0.92
CA GLY A 31 -0.62 15.35 0.52
C GLY A 31 -0.74 15.49 -1.00
N GLU A 32 0.25 15.01 -1.74
CA GLU A 32 0.31 15.06 -3.20
C GLU A 32 -0.56 13.99 -3.89
N GLY A 33 -1.11 13.04 -3.12
CA GLY A 33 -1.93 11.96 -3.65
C GLY A 33 -1.15 10.70 -4.03
N GLU A 34 0.03 10.49 -3.46
CA GLU A 34 0.84 9.29 -3.66
C GLU A 34 0.63 8.30 -2.52
N VAL A 35 0.55 7.00 -2.84
CA VAL A 35 0.43 5.93 -1.85
C VAL A 35 1.73 5.17 -1.73
N PHE A 36 2.15 4.89 -0.51
CA PHE A 36 3.26 4.01 -0.20
C PHE A 36 2.80 2.90 0.74
N MET A 37 3.47 1.77 0.66
CA MET A 37 3.22 0.60 1.49
C MET A 37 4.44 0.30 2.37
N LEU A 38 4.14 -0.15 3.59
CA LEU A 38 5.07 -0.71 4.58
C LEU A 38 4.64 -2.15 4.90
N GLY A 39 5.59 -3.07 5.09
CA GLY A 39 5.29 -4.48 5.38
C GLY A 39 4.92 -5.29 4.12
N GLY A 40 4.14 -6.36 4.26
CA GLY A 40 3.55 -7.09 3.12
C GLY A 40 4.40 -8.20 2.50
N SER A 41 5.32 -8.83 3.24
CA SER A 41 6.26 -9.81 2.69
C SER A 41 5.67 -11.16 2.25
N HIS A 42 4.39 -11.44 2.51
CA HIS A 42 3.79 -12.75 2.17
C HIS A 42 2.52 -12.67 1.31
N HIS A 43 1.58 -11.73 1.50
CA HIS A 43 0.32 -11.69 0.72
C HIS A 43 -0.27 -10.28 0.44
N GLY A 44 0.49 -9.20 0.68
CA GLY A 44 0.10 -7.80 0.40
C GLY A 44 0.87 -7.20 -0.78
N VAL A 45 0.98 -7.93 -1.88
CA VAL A 45 2.17 -7.84 -2.74
C VAL A 45 2.13 -6.64 -3.69
N LEU A 46 3.23 -5.88 -3.76
CA LEU A 46 3.77 -5.31 -5.00
C LEU A 46 4.92 -6.25 -5.41
N SER A 47 4.66 -7.22 -6.28
CA SER A 47 5.69 -8.12 -6.79
C SER A 47 6.19 -7.62 -8.15
N GLU A 48 6.97 -6.54 -8.18
CA GLU A 48 8.01 -6.37 -9.20
C GLU A 48 9.14 -5.47 -8.66
N PRO A 49 10.41 -5.93 -8.68
CA PRO A 49 11.57 -5.14 -8.24
C PRO A 49 11.89 -3.92 -9.14
N GLN A 50 11.08 -3.64 -10.17
CA GLN A 50 11.47 -2.73 -11.25
C GLN A 50 10.72 -1.37 -11.24
N THR A 51 9.69 -1.18 -10.41
CA THR A 51 8.88 0.07 -10.45
C THR A 51 8.61 0.71 -9.09
N ALA A 52 8.96 0.07 -7.97
CA ALA A 52 8.86 0.69 -6.66
C ALA A 52 10.07 1.60 -6.43
N THR A 53 9.87 2.93 -6.42
CA THR A 53 10.87 3.83 -5.86
C THR A 53 10.97 3.54 -4.37
N LEU A 54 11.97 2.76 -3.98
CA LEU A 54 12.27 2.53 -2.58
C LEU A 54 12.78 3.83 -1.99
N ILE A 55 12.06 4.37 -1.01
CA ILE A 55 12.62 5.41 -0.14
C ILE A 55 13.24 4.67 1.04
N CYS A 56 14.57 4.56 1.02
CA CYS A 56 15.36 3.89 2.04
C CYS A 56 16.25 4.91 2.77
N ASP A 57 16.39 4.73 4.08
CA ASP A 57 17.66 5.05 4.74
C ASP A 57 18.59 3.86 4.51
N PRO A 58 19.78 4.01 3.88
CA PRO A 58 20.70 2.90 3.64
C PRO A 58 21.12 2.14 4.92
N SER A 59 20.96 2.76 6.09
CA SER A 59 21.32 2.19 7.39
C SER A 59 20.16 1.48 8.11
N ALA A 60 18.92 1.70 7.70
CA ALA A 60 17.73 1.10 8.29
C ALA A 60 17.01 0.25 7.24
N GLN A 61 16.80 -1.03 7.51
CA GLN A 61 16.10 -2.01 6.67
C GLN A 61 14.58 -1.71 6.51
N ARG A 62 14.20 -0.44 6.36
CA ARG A 62 12.82 0.05 6.34
C ARG A 62 12.61 0.81 5.04
N CYS A 63 12.06 0.13 4.05
CA CYS A 63 11.74 0.72 2.77
C CYS A 63 10.25 1.02 2.67
N LEU A 64 9.92 2.22 2.23
CA LEU A 64 8.60 2.49 1.66
C LEU A 64 8.58 2.01 0.21
N SER A 65 7.57 1.23 -0.14
CA SER A 65 7.30 0.83 -1.53
C SER A 65 6.18 1.69 -2.10
N LYS A 66 6.47 2.50 -3.12
CA LYS A 66 5.43 3.29 -3.80
C LYS A 66 4.45 2.35 -4.52
N VAL A 67 3.16 2.51 -4.24
CA VAL A 67 2.07 1.82 -4.94
C VAL A 67 1.76 2.60 -6.21
N VAL A 68 1.92 1.95 -7.36
CA VAL A 68 1.61 2.56 -8.66
C VAL A 68 0.12 2.40 -8.94
N CYS A 69 -0.58 3.51 -9.11
CA CYS A 69 -1.94 3.50 -9.63
C CYS A 69 -1.90 3.29 -11.14
N PRO A 70 -2.68 2.35 -11.69
CA PRO A 70 -3.00 2.35 -13.11
C PRO A 70 -3.47 3.76 -13.50
N GLU A 71 -2.99 4.29 -14.62
CA GLU A 71 -3.36 5.63 -15.14
C GLU A 71 -2.76 6.86 -14.43
N GLY A 72 -1.91 6.68 -13.39
CA GLY A 72 -1.18 7.80 -12.79
C GLY A 72 -2.06 8.83 -12.06
N LYS A 73 -3.24 8.42 -11.61
CA LYS A 73 -4.22 9.26 -10.90
C LYS A 73 -3.76 9.62 -9.48
N LYS A 74 -4.30 10.73 -8.94
CA LYS A 74 -4.09 11.10 -7.54
C LYS A 74 -5.00 10.26 -6.65
N ILE A 75 -4.45 9.78 -5.55
CA ILE A 75 -5.21 9.03 -4.55
C ILE A 75 -5.77 9.96 -3.48
N MET A 76 -7.06 9.86 -3.24
CA MET A 76 -7.79 10.66 -2.25
C MET A 76 -7.92 9.95 -0.92
N GLN A 77 -8.11 8.63 -0.92
CA GLN A 77 -8.32 7.83 0.29
C GLN A 77 -7.66 6.45 0.17
N VAL A 78 -7.27 5.90 1.31
CA VAL A 78 -6.73 4.54 1.44
C VAL A 78 -7.41 3.78 2.58
N ALA A 79 -7.51 2.47 2.42
CA ALA A 79 -7.94 1.53 3.46
C ALA A 79 -7.12 0.24 3.39
N ALA A 80 -6.93 -0.42 4.52
CA ALA A 80 -6.20 -1.67 4.63
C ALA A 80 -7.00 -2.65 5.49
N GLY A 81 -7.19 -3.86 4.97
CA GLY A 81 -7.73 -5.00 5.70
C GLY A 81 -6.60 -5.89 6.24
N ALA A 82 -6.93 -7.15 6.59
CA ALA A 82 -5.93 -8.09 7.09
C ALA A 82 -4.77 -8.28 6.10
N GLU A 83 -5.12 -8.69 4.87
CA GLU A 83 -4.15 -8.92 3.78
C GLU A 83 -4.63 -8.36 2.43
N HIS A 84 -5.57 -7.41 2.44
CA HIS A 84 -6.02 -6.68 1.25
C HIS A 84 -5.97 -5.18 1.48
N SER A 85 -5.97 -4.44 0.38
CA SER A 85 -5.83 -2.99 0.33
C SER A 85 -6.88 -2.41 -0.60
N ALA A 86 -7.28 -1.18 -0.32
CA ALA A 86 -8.15 -0.40 -1.19
C ALA A 86 -7.70 1.05 -1.27
N MET A 87 -7.95 1.69 -2.42
CA MET A 87 -7.73 3.12 -2.61
C MET A 87 -8.80 3.72 -3.52
N VAL A 88 -9.03 5.03 -3.35
CA VAL A 88 -9.98 5.81 -4.15
C VAL A 88 -9.24 6.95 -4.85
N THR A 89 -9.43 7.08 -6.16
CA THR A 89 -8.83 8.15 -6.98
C THR A 89 -9.60 9.47 -6.87
N ASP A 90 -9.04 10.54 -7.43
CA ASP A 90 -9.65 11.87 -7.51
C ASP A 90 -10.86 11.95 -8.44
N ASP A 91 -10.99 11.02 -9.38
CA ASP A 91 -12.18 10.84 -10.23
C ASP A 91 -13.17 9.79 -9.70
N GLY A 92 -12.95 9.27 -8.49
CA GLY A 92 -13.89 8.41 -7.77
C GLY A 92 -13.84 6.92 -8.10
N HIS A 93 -12.85 6.48 -8.90
CA HIS A 93 -12.62 5.05 -9.13
C HIS A 93 -12.04 4.39 -7.87
N ILE A 94 -12.41 3.13 -7.66
CA ILE A 94 -11.96 2.30 -6.54
C ILE A 94 -11.05 1.22 -7.07
N TYR A 95 -9.90 1.08 -6.44
CA TYR A 95 -8.97 0.01 -6.74
C TYR A 95 -8.73 -0.86 -5.51
N THR A 96 -8.65 -2.17 -5.71
CA THR A 96 -8.37 -3.15 -4.66
C THR A 96 -7.26 -4.11 -5.07
N TRP A 97 -6.47 -4.57 -4.11
CA TRP A 97 -5.46 -5.61 -4.30
C TRP A 97 -5.14 -6.36 -3.01
N GLY A 98 -4.38 -7.44 -3.12
CA GLY A 98 -3.99 -8.34 -2.04
C GLY A 98 -4.72 -9.67 -2.10
N TRP A 99 -4.94 -10.27 -0.94
CA TRP A 99 -5.58 -11.58 -0.80
C TRP A 99 -7.06 -11.54 -1.19
N GLY A 100 -7.50 -12.47 -2.05
CA GLY A 100 -8.83 -12.50 -2.67
C GLY A 100 -9.69 -13.71 -2.36
N GLU A 101 -9.20 -14.72 -1.62
CA GLU A 101 -9.84 -16.03 -1.40
C GLU A 101 -11.28 -16.02 -0.85
N HIS A 102 -11.77 -14.89 -0.35
CA HIS A 102 -13.14 -14.71 0.16
C HIS A 102 -13.95 -13.68 -0.63
N GLY A 103 -13.48 -13.27 -1.81
CA GLY A 103 -14.13 -12.26 -2.66
C GLY A 103 -14.01 -10.83 -2.12
N GLN A 104 -13.13 -10.58 -1.16
CA GLN A 104 -12.94 -9.28 -0.51
C GLN A 104 -12.43 -8.18 -1.45
N LEU A 105 -11.94 -8.55 -2.63
CA LEU A 105 -11.53 -7.61 -3.66
C LEU A 105 -12.71 -7.09 -4.49
N GLY A 106 -13.88 -7.76 -4.45
CA GLY A 106 -15.07 -7.31 -5.18
C GLY A 106 -15.00 -7.49 -6.71
N LEU A 107 -13.99 -8.20 -7.23
CA LEU A 107 -13.75 -8.39 -8.67
C LEU A 107 -14.63 -9.47 -9.33
N GLY A 108 -15.57 -10.05 -8.59
CA GLY A 108 -16.43 -11.13 -9.07
C GLY A 108 -15.77 -12.51 -9.08
N ASP A 109 -14.56 -12.63 -8.55
CA ASP A 109 -13.86 -13.90 -8.31
C ASP A 109 -13.15 -13.91 -6.95
N THR A 110 -12.40 -14.98 -6.68
CA THR A 110 -11.64 -15.16 -5.42
C THR A 110 -10.13 -15.19 -5.64
N SER A 111 -9.64 -14.63 -6.75
CA SER A 111 -8.23 -14.65 -7.11
C SER A 111 -7.46 -13.56 -6.38
N ASP A 112 -6.27 -13.89 -5.90
CA ASP A 112 -5.34 -12.90 -5.37
C ASP A 112 -4.90 -11.92 -6.45
N GLN A 113 -4.72 -10.65 -6.07
CA GLN A 113 -4.24 -9.60 -6.97
C GLN A 113 -2.99 -8.96 -6.40
N THR A 114 -1.89 -9.03 -7.15
CA THR A 114 -0.60 -8.43 -6.77
C THR A 114 -0.46 -6.98 -7.23
N LEU A 115 -1.47 -6.42 -7.88
CA LEU A 115 -1.51 -5.04 -8.34
C LEU A 115 -2.92 -4.48 -8.16
N PRO A 116 -3.07 -3.16 -7.92
CA PRO A 116 -4.38 -2.53 -7.85
C PRO A 116 -5.22 -2.80 -9.09
N GLN A 117 -6.37 -3.45 -8.90
CA GLN A 117 -7.38 -3.70 -9.93
C GLN A 117 -8.57 -2.79 -9.73
N LEU A 118 -9.12 -2.29 -10.82
CA LEU A 118 -10.37 -1.53 -10.81
C LEU A 118 -11.52 -2.47 -10.44
N VAL A 119 -12.35 -2.05 -9.47
CA VAL A 119 -13.58 -2.75 -9.05
C VAL A 119 -14.74 -2.42 -9.96
#